data_AF-A0A9D6MPA3-F1
#
_entry.id   AF-A0A9D6MPA3-F1
#
_cell.length_a   1.000
_cell.length_b   1.000
_cell.length_c   1.000
_cell.angle_alpha   90.00
_cell.angle_beta   90.00
_cell.angle_gamma   90.00
#
_symmetry.space_group_name_H-M   'P 1'
#
loop_
_entity.id
_entity.type
_entity.pdbx_description
1 polymer ?
#
loop_
_entity_poly.entity_id
_entity_poly.type
_entity_poly.pdbx_seq_one_letter_code
_entity_poly.pdbx_strand_id
1 'polypeptide(L)' 'MLSSLHQDKRFDHLYEHNVLFRQLTEEHKKLHLEADQLAKAFHLSSDLEMKQLELKKRKLDIKEKLDSMLKSQYP' A
#
# COMPACT_ATOMS: atom_id res chain seq x y z
N MET A 1 2.60 7.79 3.08
CA MET A 1 2.83 8.05 1.64
C MET A 1 1.99 7.14 0.72
N LEU A 2 0.66 7.23 0.79
CA LEU A 2 -0.23 7.12 -0.39
C LEU A 2 -0.55 8.53 -0.93
N SER A 3 0.17 9.54 -0.40
CA SER A 3 -0.13 10.96 -0.56
C SER A 3 -0.07 11.41 -2.02
N SER A 4 0.79 10.79 -2.84
CA SER A 4 0.84 11.04 -4.28
C SER A 4 -0.24 10.32 -5.08
N LEU A 5 -0.78 9.18 -4.60
CA LEU A 5 -1.89 8.48 -5.26
C LEU A 5 -3.24 9.16 -4.96
N HIS A 6 -3.48 9.64 -3.74
CA HIS A 6 -4.72 10.36 -3.38
C HIS A 6 -4.82 11.76 -4.01
N GLN A 7 -3.72 12.30 -4.52
CA GLN A 7 -3.74 13.54 -5.31
C GLN A 7 -4.22 13.32 -6.74
N ASP A 8 -4.35 12.06 -7.17
CA ASP A 8 -4.82 11.70 -8.48
C ASP A 8 -6.36 11.70 -8.52
N LYS A 9 -6.95 12.55 -9.37
CA LYS A 9 -8.42 12.63 -9.54
C LYS A 9 -9.06 11.29 -9.95
N ARG A 10 -8.27 10.35 -10.47
CA ARG A 10 -8.71 9.01 -10.87
C ARG A 10 -8.82 8.04 -9.68
N PHE A 11 -8.17 8.38 -8.57
CA PHE A 11 -8.14 7.54 -7.38
C PHE A 11 -9.54 7.34 -6.81
N ASP A 12 -10.30 8.43 -6.61
CA ASP A 12 -11.65 8.36 -6.04
C ASP A 12 -12.58 7.54 -6.94
N HIS A 13 -12.51 7.76 -8.26
CA HIS A 13 -13.29 7.00 -9.22
C HIS A 13 -12.98 5.49 -9.19
N LEU A 14 -11.70 5.09 -9.20
CA LEU A 14 -11.33 3.68 -9.11
C LEU A 14 -11.65 3.09 -7.73
N TYR A 15 -11.51 3.87 -6.67
CA TYR A 15 -11.86 3.44 -5.33
C TYR A 15 -13.37 3.18 -5.18
N GLU A 16 -14.22 3.97 -5.83
CA GLU A 16 -15.67 3.81 -5.82
C GLU A 16 -16.15 2.67 -6.73
N HIS A 17 -15.54 2.50 -7.91
CA HIS A 17 -16.06 1.61 -8.94
C HIS A 17 -15.27 0.31 -9.16
N ASN A 18 -14.06 0.19 -8.61
CA ASN A 18 -13.23 -1.01 -8.75
C ASN A 18 -12.99 -1.67 -7.38
N VAL A 19 -13.67 -2.80 -7.15
CA VAL A 19 -13.59 -3.57 -5.89
C VAL A 19 -12.16 -4.01 -5.58
N LEU A 20 -11.41 -4.47 -6.59
CA LEU A 20 -10.02 -4.89 -6.42
C LEU A 20 -9.13 -3.70 -6.04
N PHE A 21 -9.31 -2.55 -6.68
CA PHE A 21 -8.57 -1.33 -6.37
C PHE A 21 -8.83 -0.87 -4.93
N ARG A 22 -10.09 -0.92 -4.48
CA ARG A 22 -10.47 -0.63 -3.10
C ARG A 22 -9.81 -1.60 -2.12
N GLN A 23 -9.87 -2.91 -2.39
CA GLN A 23 -9.27 -3.94 -1.53
C GLN A 23 -7.75 -3.74 -1.40
N LEU A 24 -7.06 -3.50 -2.51
CA LEU A 24 -5.62 -3.22 -2.53
C LEU A 24 -5.27 -1.94 -1.76
N THR A 25 -6.10 -0.91 -1.89
CA THR A 25 -5.94 0.35 -1.13
C THR A 25 -6.08 0.12 0.38
N GLU A 26 -7.10 -0.61 0.80
CA GLU A 26 -7.34 -0.92 2.21
C GLU A 26 -6.26 -1.86 2.77
N GLU A 27 -5.79 -2.84 1.99
CA GLU A 27 -4.66 -3.70 2.36
C GLU A 27 -3.38 -2.88 2.53
N HIS A 28 -3.09 -1.95 1.63
CA HIS A 28 -1.94 -1.05 1.76
C HIS A 28 -2.02 -0.18 3.02
N LYS A 29 -3.21 0.32 3.39
CA LYS A 29 -3.43 1.06 4.64
C LYS A 29 -3.13 0.18 5.86
N LYS A 30 -3.63 -1.05 5.89
CA LYS A 30 -3.37 -2.01 6.98
C LYS A 30 -1.88 -2.30 7.14
N LEU A 31 -1.18 -2.60 6.04
CA LEU A 31 0.25 -2.85 6.05
C LEU A 31 1.05 -1.61 6.47
N HIS A 32 0.57 -0.40 6.17
CA HIS A 32 1.19 0.82 6.66
C HIS A 32 1.08 0.97 8.18
N LEU A 33 -0.10 0.70 8.75
CA LEU A 33 -0.29 0.73 10.20
C LEU A 33 0.56 -0.33 10.90
N GLU A 34 0.64 -1.55 10.34
CA GLU A 34 1.46 -2.62 10.89
C GLU A 34 2.96 -2.28 10.83
N ALA A 35 3.42 -1.70 9.72
CA ALA A 35 4.80 -1.22 9.59
C ALA A 35 5.12 -0.08 10.57
N ASP A 36 4.18 0.84 10.80
CA ASP A 36 4.35 1.95 11.75
C ASP A 36 4.37 1.45 13.20
N GLN A 37 3.58 0.43 13.52
CA GLN A 37 3.63 -0.23 14.83
C GLN A 37 4.98 -0.93 15.07
N LEU A 38 5.50 -1.63 14.06
CA LEU A 38 6.83 -2.23 14.14
C LEU A 38 7.93 -1.17 14.23
N ALA A 39 7.82 -0.07 13.49
CA ALA A 39 8.80 1.01 13.55
C ALA A 39 8.87 1.70 14.93
N LYS A 40 7.79 1.65 15.72
CA LYS A 40 7.76 2.16 17.09
C LYS A 40 8.43 1.21 18.10
N ALA A 41 8.69 -0.04 17.74
CA ALA A 41 9.42 -0.95 18.60
C ALA A 41 10.91 -0.57 18.61
N PHE A 42 11.38 -0.04 19.74
CA PHE A 42 12.79 0.24 20.00
C PHE A 42 13.53 -1.10 20.07
N HIS A 43 14.24 -1.45 18.99
CA HIS A 43 14.93 -2.73 18.73
C HIS A 43 14.01 -3.85 18.26
N LEU A 44 14.02 -4.09 16.94
CA LEU A 44 13.42 -5.26 16.33
C LEU A 44 14.37 -6.46 16.55
N SER A 45 13.84 -7.59 17.04
CA SER A 45 14.54 -8.86 16.94
C SER A 45 14.67 -9.29 15.47
N SER A 46 15.57 -10.22 15.16
CA SER A 46 15.81 -10.71 13.79
C SER A 46 14.52 -11.14 13.06
N ASP A 47 13.57 -11.73 13.77
CA ASP A 47 12.25 -12.11 13.21
C ASP A 47 11.39 -10.89 12.87
N LEU A 48 11.44 -9.85 13.69
CA LEU A 48 10.71 -8.60 13.46
C LEU A 48 11.35 -7.77 12.35
N GLU A 49 12.67 -7.86 12.16
CA GLU A 49 13.37 -7.28 11.00
C GLU A 49 12.95 -7.96 9.69
N MET A 50 12.90 -9.30 9.70
CA MET A 50 12.41 -10.08 8.55
C MET A 50 10.95 -9.73 8.23
N LYS A 51 10.10 -9.66 9.25
CA LYS A 51 8.71 -9.23 9.10
C LYS A 51 8.61 -7.80 8.56
N GLN A 52 9.48 -6.88 8.98
CA GLN A 52 9.51 -5.52 8.44
C GLN A 52 9.90 -5.50 6.95
N LEU A 53 10.86 -6.33 6.54
CA LEU A 53 11.24 -6.48 5.12
C LEU A 53 10.10 -7.05 4.28
N GLU A 54 9.41 -8.08 4.77
CA GLU A 54 8.24 -8.66 4.11
C GLU A 54 7.12 -7.63 3.93
N LEU A 55 6.82 -6.86 4.98
CA LEU A 55 5.83 -5.78 4.92
C LEU A 55 6.22 -4.69 3.91
N LYS A 56 7.49 -4.29 3.86
CA LYS A 56 7.99 -3.33 2.87
C LYS A 56 7.82 -3.86 1.44
N LYS A 57 8.18 -5.12 1.20
CA LYS A 57 8.04 -5.76 -0.12
C LYS A 57 6.57 -5.83 -0.54
N ARG A 58 5.68 -6.23 0.36
CA ARG A 58 4.24 -6.36 0.09
C ARG A 58 3.59 -4.99 -0.18
N LYS A 59 3.98 -3.95 0.56
CA LYS A 59 3.54 -2.56 0.28
C LYS A 59 3.98 -2.08 -1.09
N LEU A 60 5.21 -2.41 -1.51
CA LEU A 60 5.72 -2.04 -2.83
C LEU A 60 4.93 -2.73 -3.95
N ASP A 61 4.71 -4.05 -3.85
CA ASP A 61 3.93 -4.82 -4.82
C ASP A 61 2.50 -4.27 -4.99
N ILE A 62 1.82 -3.96 -3.88
CA ILE A 62 0.47 -3.37 -3.92
C ILE A 62 0.50 -1.98 -4.54
N LYS A 63 1.51 -1.17 -4.23
CA LYS A 63 1.67 0.16 -4.84
C LYS A 63 1.85 0.05 -6.36
N GLU A 64 2.70 -0.86 -6.82
CA GLU A 64 2.92 -1.10 -8.25
C GLU A 64 1.64 -1.57 -8.94
N LYS A 65 0.85 -2.45 -8.30
CA LYS A 65 -0.47 -2.86 -8.81
C LYS A 65 -1.44 -1.69 -8.90
N LEU A 66 -1.56 -0.88 -7.85
CA LEU A 66 -2.42 0.31 -7.85
C LEU A 66 -2.01 1.32 -8.94
N ASP A 67 -0.70 1.55 -9.10
CA ASP A 67 -0.15 2.45 -10.12
C ASP A 67 -0.40 1.91 -11.54
N SER A 68 -0.24 0.60 -11.74
CA SER A 68 -0.57 -0.08 -12.99
C SER A 68 -2.06 0.01 -13.30
N MET A 69 -2.94 -0.11 -12.31
CA MET A 69 -4.39 0.04 -12.51
C MET A 69 -4.77 1.49 -12.86
N LEU A 70 -4.11 2.48 -12.25
CA LEU A 70 -4.28 3.89 -12.59
C LEU A 70 -3.83 4.21 -14.02
N LYS A 71 -2.74 3.58 -14.47
CA LYS A 71 -2.20 3.73 -15.84
C LYS A 71 -3.03 2.95 -16.88
N SER A 72 -3.46 1.74 -16.57
CA SER A 72 -4.17 0.87 -17.50
C SER A 72 -5.59 1.34 -17.86
N GLN A 73 -6.17 2.28 -17.10
CA GLN A 73 -7.47 2.88 -17.43
C GLN A 73 -7.40 3.88 -18.61
N TYR A 74 -6.22 4.17 -19.16
CA TYR A 74 -6.04 4.95 -20.39
C TYR A 74 -4.80 4.47 -21.19
N PRO A 75 -4.95 3.97 -22.44
CA PRO A 75 -3.86 4.02 -23.42
C PRO A 75 -3.58 5.45 -23.90
#